data_AF-A0A6N7PFR2-F1
#
_entry.id   AF-A0A6N7PFR2-F1
#
_cell.length_a   1.000
_cell.length_b   1.000
_cell.length_c   1.000
_cell.angle_alpha   90.00
_cell.angle_beta   90.00
_cell.angle_gamma   90.00
#
_symmetry.space_group_name_H-M   'P 1'
#
loop_
_entity.id
_entity.type
_entity.pdbx_description
1 polymer ?
#
loop_
_entity_poly.entity_id
_entity_poly.type
_entity_poly.pdbx_seq_one_letter_code
_entity_poly.pdbx_strand_id
1 'polypeptide(L)'
;MPSFASRSRGPLPFLTLCASALALSSALVMGCRDSRQPTYAQTQPPPTQYPPQQGYPQQGYPQQGYPQQGYPQQPQPNPQQPAPQPTTQPTSPFPGIPWPFPTAPAGGTPTGGLPTTGGLPTSPLTDPINLVDINWLRSQAGVVMGELIAALPANKQSIVRDIPFVADPTPGEVNAFAACDDQGLPLMAITDGLLEIEAHIAQYKANDEIFGTRKLDEYLRMLAQQGGMVRPPAGFIDPGQQIDMRKVQRQHQLFDEQVGFVLGHELGHHHLGHLGCTANQGGSRGVNPADLGRILSRTLPAFNQPNELAADMAGTNNVLSAGARRQSGYRLTEGGALLTLQFFSNLDQLTPATVVFNFERTHPHPLVRIPVVQQTAASWRMTGGQPNPFGGLFGGQ
;
A
#
# COMPACT_ATOMS: atom_id res chain seq x y z
N MET A 1 -19.84 -77.42 -5.85
CA MET A 1 -21.18 -77.04 -6.38
C MET A 1 -21.45 -75.59 -6.02
N PRO A 2 -22.12 -74.77 -6.85
CA PRO A 2 -21.92 -74.39 -8.26
C PRO A 2 -21.18 -73.02 -8.38
N SER A 3 -20.34 -72.77 -9.39
CA SER A 3 -20.66 -72.15 -10.70
C SER A 3 -21.59 -70.94 -10.63
N PHE A 4 -21.04 -69.73 -10.78
CA PHE A 4 -21.78 -68.58 -11.30
C PHE A 4 -21.02 -67.95 -12.46
N ALA A 5 -21.79 -67.77 -13.52
CA ALA A 5 -21.34 -67.53 -14.87
C ALA A 5 -21.18 -66.04 -15.19
N SER A 6 -20.29 -65.79 -16.14
CA SER A 6 -20.15 -64.58 -16.95
C SER A 6 -21.49 -64.08 -17.51
N ARG A 7 -21.72 -62.77 -17.41
CA ARG A 7 -22.55 -62.02 -18.37
C ARG A 7 -21.87 -60.72 -18.78
N SER A 8 -21.38 -60.72 -20.00
CA SER A 8 -21.08 -59.55 -20.82
C SER A 8 -22.37 -58.95 -21.41
N ARG A 9 -22.61 -57.66 -21.19
CA ARG A 9 -23.45 -56.75 -22.00
C ARG A 9 -22.79 -55.38 -21.83
N GLY A 10 -22.08 -54.82 -22.80
CA GLY A 10 -22.58 -54.31 -24.09
C GLY A 10 -22.76 -52.78 -23.94
N PRO A 11 -22.11 -51.92 -24.76
CA PRO A 11 -22.17 -50.47 -24.59
C PRO A 11 -23.49 -49.94 -25.14
N LEU A 12 -24.11 -49.00 -24.43
CA LEU A 12 -25.26 -48.22 -24.91
C LEU A 12 -24.94 -46.71 -24.85
N PRO A 13 -25.59 -45.92 -25.71
CA PRO A 13 -24.91 -44.93 -26.52
C PRO A 13 -24.90 -43.52 -25.94
N PHE A 14 -23.85 -42.79 -26.32
CA PHE A 14 -23.85 -41.34 -26.47
C PHE A 14 -25.06 -40.90 -27.31
N LEU A 15 -26.02 -40.21 -26.69
CA LEU A 15 -26.77 -39.08 -27.26
C LEU A 15 -27.92 -38.71 -26.34
N THR A 16 -28.17 -37.40 -26.24
CA THR A 16 -29.39 -36.76 -25.72
C THR A 16 -29.40 -36.36 -24.24
N LEU A 17 -28.66 -35.29 -23.91
CA LEU A 17 -29.03 -34.37 -22.81
C LEU A 17 -28.44 -32.97 -23.07
N CYS A 18 -28.71 -32.44 -24.26
CA CYS A 18 -28.69 -31.00 -24.54
C CYS A 18 -30.14 -30.53 -24.60
N ALA A 19 -30.71 -30.10 -23.48
CA ALA A 19 -31.87 -29.18 -23.42
C ALA A 19 -32.44 -29.14 -21.99
N SER A 20 -31.85 -28.35 -21.09
CA SER A 20 -32.57 -27.74 -19.95
C SER A 20 -31.65 -26.84 -19.10
N ALA A 21 -31.30 -25.67 -19.64
CA ALA A 21 -30.87 -24.51 -18.84
C ALA A 21 -30.87 -23.24 -19.72
N LEU A 22 -32.02 -22.93 -20.33
CA LEU A 22 -32.21 -21.69 -21.09
C LEU A 22 -33.67 -21.25 -20.95
N ALA A 23 -34.01 -20.80 -19.74
CA ALA A 23 -35.26 -20.10 -19.47
C ALA A 23 -35.13 -19.35 -18.14
N LEU A 24 -34.55 -18.16 -18.18
CA LEU A 24 -34.92 -16.99 -17.35
C LEU A 24 -33.96 -15.84 -17.70
N SER A 25 -34.29 -15.02 -18.69
CA SER A 25 -33.81 -13.63 -18.88
C SER A 25 -34.39 -13.05 -20.17
N SER A 26 -35.70 -12.77 -20.19
CA SER A 26 -36.33 -11.99 -21.26
C SER A 26 -37.57 -11.29 -20.71
N ALA A 27 -37.35 -10.22 -19.95
CA ALA A 27 -38.37 -9.21 -19.73
C ALA A 27 -37.69 -7.86 -19.42
N LEU A 28 -38.03 -6.86 -20.24
CA LEU A 28 -37.87 -5.40 -20.08
C LEU A 28 -36.87 -4.72 -21.02
N VAL A 29 -37.23 -4.67 -22.31
CA VAL A 29 -36.99 -3.49 -23.15
C VAL A 29 -38.25 -3.25 -24.00
N MET A 30 -39.08 -2.28 -23.61
CA MET A 30 -39.73 -1.30 -24.50
C MET A 30 -40.76 -0.47 -23.73
N GLY A 31 -40.45 0.81 -23.54
CA GLY A 31 -41.38 1.85 -23.13
C GLY A 31 -40.90 3.18 -23.69
N CYS A 32 -41.67 3.73 -24.62
CA CYS A 32 -41.37 4.88 -25.45
C CYS A 32 -41.43 6.24 -24.72
N ARG A 33 -40.51 7.13 -25.11
CA ARG A 33 -40.65 8.56 -25.49
C ARG A 33 -41.14 9.63 -24.50
N ASP A 34 -40.38 10.74 -24.54
CA ASP A 34 -40.73 12.16 -24.35
C ASP A 34 -41.46 12.60 -23.08
N SER A 35 -40.74 13.31 -22.19
CA SER A 35 -41.27 14.43 -21.40
C SER A 35 -40.17 15.26 -20.74
N ARG A 36 -39.99 16.48 -21.26
CA ARG A 36 -39.72 17.77 -20.57
C ARG A 36 -38.63 17.83 -19.49
N GLN A 37 -37.58 18.61 -19.79
CA GLN A 37 -36.69 19.21 -18.80
C GLN A 37 -37.49 20.03 -17.76
N PRO A 38 -37.27 19.81 -16.45
CA PRO A 38 -37.58 20.81 -15.44
C PRO A 38 -36.45 21.83 -15.37
N THR A 39 -36.77 23.06 -15.76
CA THR A 39 -35.95 24.25 -15.47
C THR A 39 -36.00 24.49 -13.97
N TYR A 40 -34.93 24.15 -13.25
CA TYR A 40 -34.76 24.59 -11.87
C TYR A 40 -34.30 26.03 -11.87
N ALA A 41 -35.12 26.90 -11.30
CA ALA A 41 -34.75 28.28 -11.00
C ALA A 41 -33.55 28.27 -10.02
N GLN A 42 -32.44 28.89 -10.45
CA GLN A 42 -31.33 29.24 -9.58
C GLN A 42 -31.79 30.29 -8.56
N THR A 43 -31.96 29.88 -7.32
CA THR A 43 -31.95 30.81 -6.17
C THR A 43 -30.49 31.11 -5.83
N GLN A 44 -30.07 32.35 -6.07
CA GLN A 44 -28.79 32.89 -5.61
C GLN A 44 -28.71 32.84 -4.08
N PRO A 45 -27.67 32.25 -3.48
CA PRO A 45 -27.38 32.46 -2.06
C PRO A 45 -26.84 33.88 -1.81
N PRO A 46 -27.16 34.49 -0.65
CA PRO A 46 -26.72 35.84 -0.31
C PRO A 46 -25.19 35.92 -0.11
N PRO A 47 -24.56 37.07 -0.40
CA PRO A 47 -23.12 37.24 -0.27
C PRO A 47 -22.69 37.26 1.20
N THR A 48 -21.94 36.25 1.62
CA THR A 48 -21.23 36.21 2.90
C THR A 48 -19.98 37.11 2.81
N GLN A 49 -20.00 38.22 3.55
CA GLN A 49 -18.82 39.06 3.81
C GLN A 49 -17.84 38.30 4.71
N TYR A 50 -16.64 38.02 4.20
CA TYR A 50 -15.52 37.55 5.01
C TYR A 50 -14.76 38.75 5.62
N PRO A 51 -14.41 38.72 6.91
CA PRO A 51 -13.53 39.72 7.52
C PRO A 51 -12.08 39.57 7.04
N PRO A 52 -11.31 40.67 6.91
CA PRO A 52 -9.93 40.63 6.45
C PRO A 52 -8.99 40.00 7.50
N GLN A 53 -8.23 38.98 7.11
CA GLN A 53 -7.14 38.43 7.93
C GLN A 53 -5.92 39.36 7.94
N GLN A 54 -5.47 39.69 9.14
CA GLN A 54 -4.21 40.38 9.41
C GLN A 54 -3.02 39.43 9.22
N GLY A 55 -1.99 39.91 8.50
CA GLY A 55 -0.74 39.19 8.28
C GLY A 55 0.16 39.15 9.53
N TYR A 56 0.72 37.98 9.79
CA TYR A 56 1.77 37.79 10.80
C TYR A 56 3.17 38.05 10.20
N PRO A 57 4.09 38.69 10.93
CA PRO A 57 5.44 38.97 10.46
C PRO A 57 6.35 37.74 10.56
N GLN A 58 7.13 37.50 9.49
CA GLN A 58 8.21 36.52 9.41
C GLN A 58 9.42 36.99 10.25
N GLN A 59 9.75 36.27 11.33
CA GLN A 59 11.04 36.40 12.03
C GLN A 59 11.99 35.31 11.57
N GLY A 60 13.16 35.73 11.07
CA GLY A 60 14.24 34.85 10.61
C GLY A 60 14.99 34.19 11.78
N TYR A 61 15.28 32.90 11.64
CA TYR A 61 16.14 32.16 12.56
C TYR A 61 17.61 32.22 12.12
N PRO A 62 18.56 32.47 13.05
CA PRO A 62 19.98 32.42 12.76
C PRO A 62 20.52 30.98 12.79
N GLN A 63 21.39 30.66 11.83
CA GLN A 63 22.19 29.44 11.75
C GLN A 63 23.29 29.45 12.83
N GLN A 64 23.27 28.47 13.75
CA GLN A 64 24.40 28.18 14.65
C GLN A 64 25.02 26.83 14.29
N GLY A 65 26.33 26.86 14.03
CA GLY A 65 27.15 25.70 13.68
C GLY A 65 27.51 24.84 14.89
N TYR A 66 27.52 23.53 14.68
CA TYR A 66 27.97 22.54 15.65
C TYR A 66 29.48 22.24 15.50
N PRO A 67 30.25 22.20 16.61
CA PRO A 67 31.63 21.77 16.58
C PRO A 67 31.76 20.23 16.58
N GLN A 68 32.73 19.74 15.81
CA GLN A 68 33.16 18.34 15.74
C GLN A 68 34.00 17.98 16.98
N GLN A 69 33.65 16.93 17.72
CA GLN A 69 34.52 16.29 18.71
C GLN A 69 34.76 14.82 18.35
N GLY A 70 36.04 14.43 18.36
CA GLY A 70 36.54 13.11 18.00
C GLY A 70 36.42 12.07 19.12
N TYR A 71 36.32 10.80 18.73
CA TYR A 71 36.26 9.65 19.61
C TYR A 71 37.64 8.98 19.76
N PRO A 72 38.07 8.61 20.98
CA PRO A 72 39.17 7.66 21.18
C PRO A 72 38.67 6.21 21.18
N GLN A 73 39.51 5.32 20.63
CA GLN A 73 39.32 3.87 20.61
C GLN A 73 39.62 3.22 21.97
N GLN A 74 38.89 2.14 22.32
CA GLN A 74 39.35 1.12 23.26
C GLN A 74 38.72 -0.28 23.02
N PRO A 75 39.36 -1.36 23.53
CA PRO A 75 39.35 -2.71 22.96
C PRO A 75 38.47 -3.77 23.67
N GLN A 76 38.20 -4.87 22.96
CA GLN A 76 37.64 -6.18 23.38
C GLN A 76 38.67 -7.04 24.18
N PRO A 77 38.36 -8.26 24.76
CA PRO A 77 37.08 -9.01 24.94
C PRO A 77 36.86 -9.85 26.25
N ASN A 78 35.60 -10.30 26.47
CA ASN A 78 35.06 -11.54 27.14
C ASN A 78 35.15 -11.74 28.70
N PRO A 79 34.38 -12.67 29.37
CA PRO A 79 33.43 -13.70 28.89
C PRO A 79 32.07 -13.91 29.65
N GLN A 80 31.15 -14.60 28.96
CA GLN A 80 30.07 -15.55 29.38
C GLN A 80 29.21 -15.33 30.64
N GLN A 81 27.88 -15.28 30.46
CA GLN A 81 26.87 -15.54 31.50
C GLN A 81 25.66 -16.36 30.97
N PRO A 82 24.92 -17.07 31.86
CA PRO A 82 24.06 -18.21 31.51
C PRO A 82 22.61 -17.85 31.17
N ALA A 83 21.94 -18.76 30.45
CA ALA A 83 20.57 -18.67 29.94
C ALA A 83 19.47 -18.70 31.02
N PRO A 84 18.39 -17.91 30.90
CA PRO A 84 17.16 -18.09 31.67
C PRO A 84 16.15 -19.03 30.98
N GLN A 85 15.43 -19.78 31.83
CA GLN A 85 14.41 -20.78 31.51
C GLN A 85 13.11 -20.18 30.91
N PRO A 86 12.28 -21.00 30.23
CA PRO A 86 11.05 -20.55 29.58
C PRO A 86 9.91 -20.37 30.58
N THR A 87 9.30 -19.19 30.59
CA THR A 87 8.04 -18.91 31.29
C THR A 87 6.84 -19.16 30.38
N THR A 88 5.81 -19.75 30.97
CA THR A 88 4.55 -20.16 30.34
C THR A 88 3.75 -18.97 29.82
N GLN A 89 3.32 -19.10 28.56
CA GLN A 89 2.56 -18.15 27.75
C GLN A 89 1.07 -18.11 28.17
N PRO A 90 0.46 -16.92 28.37
CA PRO A 90 -1.00 -16.79 28.43
C PRO A 90 -1.57 -16.72 27.02
N THR A 91 -2.49 -17.64 26.69
CA THR A 91 -3.31 -17.60 25.48
C THR A 91 -4.28 -16.42 25.53
N SER A 92 -4.21 -15.52 24.54
CA SER A 92 -5.25 -14.51 24.28
C SER A 92 -6.08 -14.89 23.06
N PRO A 93 -7.37 -14.51 23.00
CA PRO A 93 -8.34 -15.02 22.05
C PRO A 93 -8.41 -14.13 20.80
N PHE A 94 -7.53 -14.35 19.83
CA PHE A 94 -7.73 -13.82 18.47
C PHE A 94 -7.85 -15.00 17.51
N PRO A 95 -8.94 -15.11 16.71
CA PRO A 95 -9.08 -16.19 15.75
C PRO A 95 -8.04 -16.02 14.64
N GLY A 96 -7.00 -16.84 14.69
CA GLY A 96 -5.89 -16.84 13.75
C GLY A 96 -6.28 -17.38 12.39
N ILE A 97 -5.95 -16.63 11.34
CA ILE A 97 -5.85 -17.14 9.98
C ILE A 97 -4.41 -17.64 9.79
N PRO A 98 -4.18 -18.92 9.44
CA PRO A 98 -2.85 -19.47 9.26
C PRO A 98 -2.25 -19.00 7.91
N TRP A 99 -1.19 -18.18 7.97
CA TRP A 99 -0.39 -17.83 6.80
C TRP A 99 0.59 -18.97 6.47
N PRO A 100 0.67 -19.45 5.21
CA PRO A 100 1.72 -20.37 4.80
C PRO A 100 3.02 -19.60 4.52
N PHE A 101 4.08 -19.89 5.29
CA PHE A 101 5.43 -19.39 5.06
C PHE A 101 6.13 -20.21 3.95
N PRO A 102 6.84 -19.60 3.00
CA PRO A 102 7.83 -20.31 2.20
C PRO A 102 9.11 -20.52 3.01
N THR A 103 9.49 -21.78 3.22
CA THR A 103 10.81 -22.17 3.73
C THR A 103 11.91 -21.74 2.77
N ALA A 104 12.87 -20.95 3.26
CA ALA A 104 14.05 -20.54 2.51
C ALA A 104 14.96 -21.75 2.22
N PRO A 105 15.51 -21.91 1.00
CA PRO A 105 16.58 -22.87 0.75
C PRO A 105 17.91 -22.35 1.30
N ALA A 106 18.66 -23.24 1.93
CA ALA A 106 20.02 -22.99 2.41
C ALA A 106 21.06 -23.18 1.30
N GLY A 107 22.03 -22.26 1.24
CA GLY A 107 23.40 -22.54 0.76
C GLY A 107 23.73 -22.11 -0.68
N GLY A 108 24.55 -21.05 -0.81
CA GLY A 108 25.27 -20.71 -2.04
C GLY A 108 26.12 -19.45 -1.87
N THR A 109 27.45 -19.59 -1.89
CA THR A 109 28.43 -18.50 -1.86
C THR A 109 28.57 -17.81 -3.23
N PRO A 110 28.71 -16.47 -3.33
CA PRO A 110 28.76 -15.78 -4.63
C PRO A 110 30.19 -15.42 -5.08
N THR A 111 30.44 -15.49 -6.39
CA THR A 111 31.54 -14.79 -7.07
C THR A 111 31.02 -14.12 -8.36
N GLY A 112 31.22 -12.80 -8.47
CA GLY A 112 31.35 -12.07 -9.75
C GLY A 112 30.16 -11.27 -10.30
N GLY A 113 30.16 -9.94 -10.08
CA GLY A 113 29.99 -8.90 -11.12
C GLY A 113 28.59 -8.35 -11.52
N LEU A 114 28.28 -7.11 -11.07
CA LEU A 114 27.44 -6.01 -11.65
C LEU A 114 25.97 -6.29 -12.11
N PRO A 115 25.02 -5.31 -12.11
CA PRO A 115 24.80 -4.13 -11.25
C PRO A 115 23.60 -4.37 -10.29
N THR A 116 23.73 -4.01 -9.02
CA THR A 116 22.73 -4.26 -7.97
C THR A 116 21.60 -3.22 -7.95
N THR A 117 20.45 -3.57 -8.52
CA THR A 117 19.16 -3.00 -8.12
C THR A 117 18.70 -3.73 -6.85
N GLY A 118 18.90 -3.09 -5.69
CA GLY A 118 18.63 -3.65 -4.36
C GLY A 118 19.83 -3.45 -3.43
N GLY A 119 20.15 -2.20 -3.11
CA GLY A 119 21.25 -1.89 -2.22
C GLY A 119 20.92 -2.21 -0.77
N LEU A 120 21.46 -3.30 -0.23
CA LEU A 120 21.89 -3.37 1.16
C LEU A 120 23.39 -3.70 1.13
N PRO A 121 24.25 -2.93 1.84
CA PRO A 121 24.08 -2.71 3.28
C PRO A 121 24.33 -1.25 3.70
N THR A 122 23.30 -0.53 4.12
CA THR A 122 23.51 0.44 5.20
C THR A 122 23.90 -0.37 6.44
N SER A 123 24.92 0.06 7.16
CA SER A 123 25.21 -0.54 8.48
C SER A 123 23.91 -0.56 9.27
N PRO A 124 23.53 -1.65 9.96
CA PRO A 124 22.31 -1.70 10.77
C PRO A 124 22.19 -0.56 11.79
N LEU A 125 23.33 -0.02 12.21
CA LEU A 125 23.45 1.13 13.10
C LEU A 125 22.97 2.45 12.47
N THR A 126 23.00 2.54 11.14
CA THR A 126 22.62 3.72 10.36
C THR A 126 21.54 3.37 9.33
N ASP A 127 20.72 2.37 9.63
CA ASP A 127 19.66 1.96 8.73
C ASP A 127 18.62 3.07 8.58
N PRO A 128 18.25 3.48 7.36
CA PRO A 128 17.40 4.64 7.13
C PRO A 128 15.96 4.45 7.61
N ILE A 129 15.43 3.23 7.62
CA ILE A 129 14.10 2.96 8.20
C ILE A 129 14.17 3.05 9.72
N ASN A 130 15.24 2.55 10.34
CA ASN A 130 15.44 2.71 11.79
C ASN A 130 15.56 4.17 12.22
N LEU A 131 16.13 5.02 11.36
CA LEU A 131 16.30 6.45 11.62
C LEU A 131 15.11 7.29 11.16
N VAL A 132 14.17 6.70 10.41
CA VAL A 132 13.12 7.42 9.68
C VAL A 132 13.73 8.56 8.84
N ASP A 133 14.76 8.23 8.05
CA ASP A 133 15.42 9.19 7.17
C ASP A 133 14.50 9.53 6.00
N ILE A 134 13.78 10.65 6.11
CA ILE A 134 12.75 11.02 5.15
C ILE A 134 13.28 11.21 3.72
N ASN A 135 14.55 11.62 3.57
CA ASN A 135 15.14 11.78 2.23
C ASN A 135 15.35 10.42 1.58
N TRP A 136 15.78 9.43 2.36
CA TRP A 136 15.90 8.07 1.89
C TRP A 136 14.53 7.46 1.60
N LEU A 137 13.54 7.64 2.48
CA LEU A 137 12.18 7.10 2.31
C LEU A 137 11.52 7.62 1.03
N ARG A 138 11.66 8.92 0.74
CA ARG A 138 11.20 9.53 -0.52
C ARG A 138 11.89 8.93 -1.74
N SER A 139 13.21 8.76 -1.67
CA SER A 139 14.00 8.15 -2.74
C SER A 139 13.55 6.71 -3.02
N GLN A 140 13.34 5.90 -1.98
CA GLN A 140 12.83 4.54 -2.14
C GLN A 140 11.41 4.50 -2.71
N ALA A 141 10.52 5.41 -2.29
CA ALA A 141 9.20 5.51 -2.90
C ALA A 141 9.30 5.76 -4.42
N GLY A 142 10.24 6.60 -4.87
CA GLY A 142 10.53 6.80 -6.29
C GLY A 142 11.06 5.53 -6.98
N VAL A 143 11.89 4.73 -6.31
CA VAL A 143 12.38 3.43 -6.84
C VAL A 143 11.21 2.46 -7.00
N VAL A 144 10.39 2.27 -5.96
CA VAL A 144 9.22 1.39 -5.98
C VAL A 144 8.24 1.84 -7.07
N MET A 145 7.97 3.14 -7.18
CA MET A 145 7.15 3.72 -8.25
C MET A 145 7.65 3.35 -9.64
N GLY A 146 8.96 3.46 -9.89
CA GLY A 146 9.57 3.07 -11.16
C GLY A 146 9.37 1.59 -11.49
N GLU A 147 9.49 0.71 -10.50
CA GLU A 147 9.24 -0.73 -10.66
C GLU A 147 7.77 -1.03 -10.98
N LEU A 148 6.84 -0.35 -10.30
CA LEU A 148 5.40 -0.47 -10.54
C LEU A 148 5.04 -0.04 -11.97
N ILE A 149 5.51 1.13 -12.41
CA ILE A 149 5.30 1.63 -13.78
C ILE A 149 5.88 0.65 -14.80
N ALA A 150 7.10 0.15 -14.57
CA ALA A 150 7.75 -0.82 -15.46
C ALA A 150 6.99 -2.15 -15.54
N ALA A 151 6.24 -2.52 -14.49
CA ALA A 151 5.46 -3.73 -14.42
C ALA A 151 4.09 -3.65 -15.10
N LEU A 152 3.61 -2.45 -15.44
CA LEU A 152 2.33 -2.26 -16.12
C LEU A 152 2.35 -2.76 -17.57
N PRO A 153 1.19 -3.15 -18.13
CA PRO A 153 1.01 -3.29 -19.58
C PRO A 153 1.35 -1.99 -20.32
N ALA A 154 1.88 -2.08 -21.55
CA ALA A 154 2.40 -0.93 -22.29
C ALA A 154 1.37 0.21 -22.47
N ASN A 155 0.10 -0.12 -22.70
CA ASN A 155 -0.98 0.87 -22.85
C ASN A 155 -1.32 1.62 -21.55
N LYS A 156 -1.11 0.98 -20.39
CA LYS A 156 -1.27 1.63 -19.08
C LYS A 156 -0.01 2.40 -18.70
N GLN A 157 1.16 1.85 -19.01
CA GLN A 157 2.45 2.50 -18.79
C GLN A 157 2.52 3.86 -19.49
N SER A 158 2.04 3.97 -20.73
CA SER A 158 2.03 5.24 -21.46
C SER A 158 1.18 6.33 -20.81
N ILE A 159 0.18 5.96 -20.00
CA ILE A 159 -0.67 6.91 -19.28
C ILE A 159 0.07 7.52 -18.08
N VAL A 160 0.89 6.69 -17.40
CA VAL A 160 1.41 7.04 -16.06
C VAL A 160 2.90 7.38 -16.01
N ARG A 161 3.68 6.99 -17.03
CA ARG A 161 5.14 7.13 -17.01
C ARG A 161 5.65 8.58 -16.88
N ASP A 162 4.83 9.54 -17.31
CA ASP A 162 5.19 10.97 -17.37
C ASP A 162 4.48 11.79 -16.27
N ILE A 163 3.80 11.11 -15.33
CA ILE A 163 3.12 11.76 -14.20
C ILE A 163 4.18 12.21 -13.18
N PRO A 164 4.22 13.51 -12.82
CA PRO A 164 5.08 13.98 -11.74
C PRO A 164 4.74 13.28 -10.43
N PHE A 165 5.75 12.74 -9.78
CA PHE A 165 5.66 12.17 -8.45
C PHE A 165 6.38 13.09 -7.46
N VAL A 166 5.66 13.59 -6.46
CA VAL A 166 6.19 14.52 -5.48
C VAL A 166 5.99 14.01 -4.06
N ALA A 167 6.92 14.36 -3.18
CA ALA A 167 6.75 14.16 -1.75
C ALA A 167 6.14 15.42 -1.12
N ASP A 168 5.12 15.23 -0.31
CA ASP A 168 4.44 16.30 0.41
C ASP A 168 4.97 16.41 1.85
N PRO A 169 5.70 17.48 2.20
CA PRO A 169 6.26 17.66 3.53
C PRO A 169 5.24 18.10 4.59
N THR A 170 3.94 18.20 4.26
CA THR A 170 2.93 18.70 5.20
C THR A 170 2.91 17.86 6.50
N PRO A 171 3.24 18.47 7.66
CA PRO A 171 3.36 17.71 8.90
C PRO A 171 2.03 17.13 9.36
N GLY A 172 2.06 15.86 9.81
CA GLY A 172 0.89 15.18 10.35
C GLY A 172 -0.10 14.64 9.31
N GLU A 173 0.08 14.99 8.03
CA GLU A 173 -0.71 14.41 6.95
C GLU A 173 -0.21 13.01 6.62
N VAL A 174 -1.11 12.02 6.70
CA VAL A 174 -0.85 10.61 6.36
C VAL A 174 -1.77 10.25 5.21
N ASN A 175 -1.25 10.40 3.99
CA ASN A 175 -2.00 10.06 2.79
C ASN A 175 -1.10 9.89 1.54
N ALA A 176 -1.70 9.35 0.49
CA ALA A 176 -1.20 9.47 -0.88
C ALA A 176 -2.35 9.95 -1.76
N PHE A 177 -2.01 10.57 -2.89
CA PHE A 177 -3.02 11.15 -3.77
C PHE A 177 -2.63 11.00 -5.23
N ALA A 178 -3.60 10.57 -6.01
CA ALA A 178 -3.68 10.77 -7.44
C ALA A 178 -4.65 11.93 -7.72
N ALA A 179 -4.18 12.96 -8.42
CA ALA A 179 -4.97 14.16 -8.68
C ALA A 179 -4.67 14.76 -10.05
N CYS A 180 -5.44 15.79 -10.41
CA CYS A 180 -5.11 16.69 -11.52
C CYS A 180 -4.74 18.06 -10.95
N ASP A 181 -3.77 18.73 -11.57
CA ASP A 181 -3.45 20.13 -11.23
C ASP A 181 -4.53 21.09 -11.75
N ASP A 182 -4.34 22.39 -11.51
CA ASP A 182 -5.29 23.43 -11.95
C ASP A 182 -5.40 23.53 -13.49
N GLN A 183 -4.51 22.88 -14.25
CA GLN A 183 -4.55 22.79 -15.71
C GLN A 183 -5.17 21.47 -16.20
N GLY A 184 -5.58 20.59 -15.29
CA GLY A 184 -6.10 19.26 -15.58
C GLY A 184 -5.02 18.22 -15.86
N LEU A 185 -3.74 18.53 -15.66
CA LEU A 185 -2.64 17.59 -15.88
C LEU A 185 -2.49 16.64 -14.69
N PRO A 186 -2.14 15.36 -14.93
CA PRO A 186 -2.04 14.37 -13.86
C PRO A 186 -0.84 14.67 -12.95
N LEU A 187 -1.01 14.40 -11.66
CA LEU A 187 0.06 14.39 -10.65
C LEU A 187 -0.17 13.28 -9.62
N MET A 188 0.91 12.87 -8.96
CA MET A 188 0.88 11.99 -7.81
C MET A 188 1.70 12.56 -6.66
N ALA A 189 1.18 12.42 -5.46
CA ALA A 189 1.84 12.82 -4.24
C ALA A 189 1.80 11.72 -3.19
N ILE A 190 2.86 11.64 -2.38
CA ILE A 190 2.90 10.86 -1.15
C ILE A 190 3.33 11.77 0.00
N THR A 191 2.66 11.71 1.15
CA THR A 191 3.03 12.57 2.28
C THR A 191 4.19 12.00 3.07
N ASP A 192 5.00 12.88 3.65
CA ASP A 192 6.08 12.49 4.56
C ASP A 192 5.52 11.73 5.76
N GLY A 193 4.35 12.11 6.26
CA GLY A 193 3.69 11.39 7.35
C GLY A 193 3.29 9.96 6.96
N LEU A 194 2.88 9.72 5.71
CA LEU A 194 2.61 8.34 5.25
C LEU A 194 3.90 7.51 5.19
N LEU A 195 4.98 8.08 4.64
CA LEU A 195 6.28 7.40 4.61
C LEU A 195 6.81 7.10 6.03
N GLU A 196 6.64 8.03 6.96
CA GLU A 196 7.02 7.86 8.36
C GLU A 196 6.21 6.75 9.04
N ILE A 197 4.88 6.74 8.88
CA ILE A 197 4.06 5.69 9.50
C ILE A 197 4.35 4.32 8.90
N GLU A 198 4.53 4.20 7.59
CA GLU A 198 4.87 2.92 6.94
C GLU A 198 6.26 2.42 7.34
N ALA A 199 7.22 3.32 7.57
CA ALA A 199 8.53 2.98 8.13
C ALA A 199 8.40 2.42 9.55
N HIS A 200 7.58 3.05 10.40
CA HIS A 200 7.29 2.55 11.74
C HIS A 200 6.58 1.20 11.71
N ILE A 201 5.54 1.04 10.88
CA ILE A 201 4.82 -0.23 10.72
C ILE A 201 5.79 -1.33 10.28
N ALA A 202 6.62 -1.07 9.27
CA ALA A 202 7.63 -2.01 8.78
C ALA A 202 8.63 -2.40 9.87
N GLN A 203 9.15 -1.41 10.61
CA GLN A 203 10.12 -1.61 11.68
C GLN A 203 9.57 -2.52 12.79
N TYR A 204 8.36 -2.21 13.27
CA TYR A 204 7.75 -2.91 14.39
C TYR A 204 7.22 -4.28 13.98
N LYS A 205 6.62 -4.39 12.78
CA LYS A 205 6.19 -5.67 12.25
C LYS A 205 7.38 -6.63 12.04
N ALA A 206 8.49 -6.16 11.48
CA ALA A 206 9.69 -6.96 11.33
C ALA A 206 10.25 -7.41 12.69
N ASN A 207 10.21 -6.54 13.70
CA ASN A 207 10.64 -6.91 15.05
C ASN A 207 9.77 -8.04 15.63
N ASP A 208 8.45 -7.91 15.46
CA ASP A 208 7.47 -8.91 15.93
C ASP A 208 7.67 -10.25 15.23
N GLU A 209 7.92 -10.26 13.93
CA GLU A 209 8.17 -11.49 13.17
C GLU A 209 9.49 -12.18 13.55
N ILE A 210 10.56 -11.42 13.78
CA ILE A 210 11.90 -11.99 14.05
C ILE A 210 12.10 -12.39 15.51
N PHE A 211 11.50 -11.64 16.44
CA PHE A 211 11.75 -11.81 17.88
C PHE A 211 10.51 -12.24 18.68
N GLY A 212 9.34 -12.39 18.04
CA GLY A 212 8.11 -12.77 18.72
C GLY A 212 7.58 -11.70 19.68
N THR A 213 7.88 -10.42 19.42
CA THR A 213 7.38 -9.29 20.19
C THR A 213 5.97 -8.85 19.75
N ARG A 214 5.45 -7.77 20.33
CA ARG A 214 4.19 -7.12 19.93
C ARG A 214 4.33 -5.59 19.83
N LYS A 215 5.46 -5.14 19.27
CA LYS A 215 5.83 -3.73 19.13
C LYS A 215 4.87 -2.98 18.22
N LEU A 216 4.31 -3.63 17.20
CA LEU A 216 3.32 -2.96 16.34
C LEU A 216 2.04 -2.65 17.12
N ASP A 217 1.57 -3.60 17.92
CA ASP A 217 0.39 -3.41 18.79
C ASP A 217 0.63 -2.37 19.89
N GLU A 218 1.83 -2.39 20.48
CA GLU A 218 2.25 -1.37 21.46
C GLU A 218 2.25 0.03 20.82
N TYR A 219 2.76 0.14 19.59
CA TYR A 219 2.79 1.39 18.85
C TYR A 219 1.39 1.89 18.46
N LEU A 220 0.53 1.01 17.99
CA LEU A 220 -0.90 1.30 17.71
C LEU A 220 -1.60 1.92 18.92
N ARG A 221 -1.38 1.36 20.12
CA ARG A 221 -1.95 1.91 21.37
C ARG A 221 -1.40 3.30 21.68
N MET A 222 -0.12 3.57 21.41
CA MET A 222 0.46 4.89 21.62
C MET A 222 -0.18 5.94 20.70
N LEU A 223 -0.34 5.62 19.40
CA LEU A 223 -1.03 6.49 18.45
C LEU A 223 -2.46 6.76 18.90
N ALA A 224 -3.17 5.71 19.31
CA ALA A 224 -4.54 5.84 19.77
C ALA A 224 -4.69 6.73 21.01
N GLN A 225 -3.73 6.65 21.94
CA GLN A 225 -3.71 7.47 23.15
C GLN A 225 -3.34 8.94 22.90
N GLN A 226 -2.45 9.20 21.95
CA GLN A 226 -1.98 10.57 21.64
C GLN A 226 -2.90 11.29 20.63
N GLY A 227 -3.62 10.55 19.79
CA GLY A 227 -4.49 11.13 18.77
C GLY A 227 -3.74 11.74 17.58
N GLY A 228 -2.53 11.24 17.27
CA GLY A 228 -1.72 11.69 16.14
C GLY A 228 -0.41 10.92 16.02
N MET A 229 0.41 11.26 15.02
CA MET A 229 1.76 10.70 14.86
C MET A 229 2.57 10.86 16.15
N VAL A 230 3.14 9.77 16.63
CA VAL A 230 3.98 9.74 17.82
C VAL A 230 5.28 9.03 17.51
N ARG A 231 6.39 9.59 17.99
CA ARG A 231 7.69 8.90 17.98
C ARG A 231 7.84 8.10 19.27
N PRO A 232 8.09 6.78 19.20
CA PRO A 232 8.26 5.98 20.40
C PRO A 232 9.47 6.41 21.24
N PRO A 233 9.42 6.22 22.58
CA PRO A 233 10.54 6.57 23.44
C PRO A 233 11.80 5.76 23.09
N ALA A 234 12.97 6.29 23.47
CA ALA A 234 14.22 5.55 23.36
C ALA A 234 14.14 4.20 24.09
N GLY A 235 14.69 3.15 23.46
CA GLY A 235 14.59 1.78 23.99
C GLY A 235 13.25 1.09 23.75
N PHE A 236 12.34 1.68 22.96
CA PHE A 236 11.09 1.03 22.58
C PHE A 236 11.33 -0.33 21.89
N ILE A 237 12.30 -0.38 20.97
CA ILE A 237 12.92 -1.62 20.51
C ILE A 237 14.25 -1.79 21.26
N ASP A 238 14.57 -3.03 21.64
CA ASP A 238 15.87 -3.37 22.20
C ASP A 238 17.00 -3.00 21.19
N PRO A 239 18.06 -2.28 21.59
CA PRO A 239 19.11 -1.85 20.66
C PRO A 239 19.78 -3.00 19.90
N GLY A 240 19.91 -4.19 20.50
CA GLY A 240 20.44 -5.37 19.82
C GLY A 240 19.49 -5.91 18.75
N GLN A 241 18.18 -5.91 19.03
CA GLN A 241 17.15 -6.25 18.05
C GLN A 241 17.06 -5.24 16.91
N GLN A 242 17.25 -3.95 17.21
CA GLN A 242 17.16 -2.87 16.23
C GLN A 242 18.18 -3.02 15.10
N ILE A 243 19.37 -3.53 15.42
CA ILE A 243 20.49 -3.73 14.49
C ILE A 243 20.61 -5.16 13.96
N ASP A 244 19.69 -6.06 14.29
CA ASP A 244 19.73 -7.43 13.76
C ASP A 244 19.50 -7.42 12.25
N MET A 245 20.44 -8.01 11.50
CA MET A 245 20.43 -8.01 10.03
C MET A 245 19.16 -8.63 9.44
N ARG A 246 18.57 -9.65 10.08
CA ARG A 246 17.36 -10.32 9.58
C ARG A 246 16.16 -9.39 9.71
N LYS A 247 16.06 -8.69 10.84
CA LYS A 247 15.02 -7.68 11.09
C LYS A 247 15.19 -6.49 10.14
N VAL A 248 16.42 -5.98 9.98
CA VAL A 248 16.73 -4.90 9.02
C VAL A 248 16.39 -5.31 7.60
N GLN A 249 16.76 -6.50 7.16
CA GLN A 249 16.36 -6.97 5.84
C GLN A 249 14.84 -7.04 5.72
N ARG A 250 14.15 -7.59 6.72
CA ARG A 250 12.69 -7.78 6.69
C ARG A 250 11.91 -6.47 6.69
N GLN A 251 12.33 -5.45 7.45
CA GLN A 251 11.62 -4.17 7.44
C GLN A 251 11.71 -3.46 6.09
N HIS A 252 12.82 -3.58 5.36
CA HIS A 252 12.88 -3.05 3.98
C HIS A 252 11.89 -3.75 3.05
N GLN A 253 11.71 -5.07 3.21
CA GLN A 253 10.70 -5.80 2.43
C GLN A 253 9.29 -5.30 2.71
N LEU A 254 8.96 -5.18 4.00
CA LEU A 254 7.64 -4.72 4.43
C LEU A 254 7.39 -3.27 4.03
N PHE A 255 8.40 -2.41 4.09
CA PHE A 255 8.30 -1.02 3.67
C PHE A 255 7.98 -0.92 2.18
N ASP A 256 8.78 -1.56 1.33
CA ASP A 256 8.58 -1.52 -0.13
C ASP A 256 7.25 -2.16 -0.56
N GLU A 257 6.77 -3.19 0.15
CA GLU A 257 5.45 -3.78 -0.11
C GLU A 257 4.30 -2.83 0.27
N GLN A 258 4.41 -2.09 1.38
CA GLN A 258 3.40 -1.12 1.82
C GLN A 258 3.33 0.06 0.84
N VAL A 259 4.49 0.69 0.58
CA VAL A 259 4.64 1.76 -0.40
C VAL A 259 4.17 1.30 -1.78
N GLY A 260 4.53 0.07 -2.16
CA GLY A 260 4.13 -0.53 -3.42
C GLY A 260 2.61 -0.62 -3.57
N PHE A 261 1.90 -1.02 -2.51
CA PHE A 261 0.45 -1.07 -2.52
C PHE A 261 -0.17 0.32 -2.66
N VAL A 262 0.23 1.28 -1.84
CA VAL A 262 -0.35 2.62 -1.87
C VAL A 262 -0.10 3.30 -3.22
N LEU A 263 1.14 3.27 -3.71
CA LEU A 263 1.46 3.87 -5.01
C LEU A 263 0.80 3.11 -6.17
N GLY A 264 0.68 1.79 -6.08
CA GLY A 264 -0.04 0.99 -7.07
C GLY A 264 -1.54 1.32 -7.12
N HIS A 265 -2.14 1.60 -5.97
CA HIS A 265 -3.53 2.05 -5.85
C HIS A 265 -3.70 3.43 -6.53
N GLU A 266 -2.85 4.41 -6.20
CA GLU A 266 -2.88 5.74 -6.82
C GLU A 266 -2.62 5.70 -8.35
N LEU A 267 -1.71 4.83 -8.81
CA LEU A 267 -1.51 4.56 -10.24
C LEU A 267 -2.79 4.02 -10.90
N GLY A 268 -3.53 3.18 -10.17
CA GLY A 268 -4.84 2.67 -10.56
C GLY A 268 -5.82 3.79 -10.89
N HIS A 269 -5.92 4.81 -10.04
CA HIS A 269 -6.78 5.97 -10.29
C HIS A 269 -6.47 6.67 -11.61
N HIS A 270 -5.19 6.82 -11.96
CA HIS A 270 -4.77 7.42 -13.22
C HIS A 270 -5.08 6.54 -14.43
N HIS A 271 -4.58 5.31 -14.46
CA HIS A 271 -4.68 4.47 -15.66
C HIS A 271 -6.07 3.82 -15.85
N LEU A 272 -6.95 3.89 -14.85
CA LEU A 272 -8.37 3.54 -14.98
C LEU A 272 -9.27 4.76 -15.28
N GLY A 273 -8.70 5.97 -15.31
CA GLY A 273 -9.43 7.18 -15.67
C GLY A 273 -10.37 7.71 -14.59
N HIS A 274 -10.15 7.40 -13.31
CA HIS A 274 -11.03 7.80 -12.21
C HIS A 274 -11.05 9.31 -11.95
N LEU A 275 -10.01 10.03 -12.36
CA LEU A 275 -9.77 11.43 -12.01
C LEU A 275 -10.23 12.44 -13.06
N GLY A 276 -10.53 11.97 -14.29
CA GLY A 276 -10.86 12.85 -15.41
C GLY A 276 -9.72 13.79 -15.83
N CYS A 277 -8.47 13.52 -15.43
CA CYS A 277 -7.32 14.30 -15.90
C CYS A 277 -7.21 14.20 -17.42
N THR A 278 -6.60 15.20 -18.05
CA THR A 278 -6.24 15.17 -19.47
C THR A 278 -5.03 14.25 -19.69
N ALA A 279 -5.17 13.00 -19.26
CA ALA A 279 -4.23 11.93 -19.52
C ALA A 279 -3.97 11.92 -21.04
N ASN A 280 -2.70 12.15 -21.41
CA ASN A 280 -2.17 12.25 -22.78
C ASN A 280 -2.11 13.65 -23.45
N GLN A 281 -2.34 14.77 -22.76
CA GLN A 281 -2.25 16.12 -23.38
C GLN A 281 -1.02 16.99 -23.01
N GLY A 282 0.05 16.40 -22.47
CA GLY A 282 1.37 17.07 -22.44
C GLY A 282 2.06 17.05 -21.08
N GLY A 283 3.39 17.16 -21.13
CA GLY A 283 4.26 17.12 -19.95
C GLY A 283 3.94 18.23 -18.96
N SER A 284 3.84 17.85 -17.69
CA SER A 284 3.62 18.78 -16.58
C SER A 284 4.78 19.76 -16.44
N ARG A 285 4.47 21.02 -16.10
CA ARG A 285 5.45 22.08 -15.81
C ARG A 285 6.10 21.94 -14.42
N GLY A 286 5.82 20.84 -13.71
CA GLY A 286 6.18 20.64 -12.31
C GLY A 286 5.09 21.14 -11.38
N VAL A 287 5.00 20.53 -10.19
CA VAL A 287 3.99 20.82 -9.18
C VAL A 287 4.49 21.96 -8.27
N ASN A 288 3.70 23.03 -8.09
CA ASN A 288 4.01 24.06 -7.10
C ASN A 288 3.51 23.62 -5.71
N PRO A 289 4.25 23.86 -4.61
CA PRO A 289 3.75 23.63 -3.24
C PRO A 289 2.38 24.25 -2.94
N ALA A 290 2.03 25.36 -3.59
CA ALA A 290 0.70 25.98 -3.47
C ALA A 290 -0.42 25.15 -4.12
N ASP A 291 -0.11 24.39 -5.17
CA ASP A 291 -1.06 23.48 -5.83
C ASP A 291 -1.31 22.27 -4.93
N LEU A 292 -0.25 21.76 -4.28
CA LEU A 292 -0.32 20.66 -3.33
C LEU A 292 -1.22 20.99 -2.13
N GLY A 293 -1.01 22.14 -1.48
CA GLY A 293 -1.88 22.58 -0.37
C GLY A 293 -3.35 22.76 -0.77
N ARG A 294 -3.65 23.08 -2.03
CA ARG A 294 -5.03 23.16 -2.53
C ARG A 294 -5.64 21.80 -2.86
N ILE A 295 -4.85 20.85 -3.35
CA ILE A 295 -5.29 19.47 -3.60
C ILE A 295 -5.66 18.78 -2.29
N LEU A 296 -4.89 19.01 -1.21
CA LEU A 296 -5.18 18.49 0.13
C LEU A 296 -6.46 19.08 0.75
N SER A 297 -6.73 20.36 0.50
CA SER A 297 -7.89 21.09 1.06
C SER A 297 -9.16 20.92 0.24
N ARG A 298 -9.06 20.57 -1.05
CA ARG A 298 -10.18 20.00 -1.80
C ARG A 298 -10.31 18.56 -1.32
N THR A 299 -11.03 18.37 -0.23
CA THR A 299 -11.59 17.06 0.14
C THR A 299 -12.26 16.52 -1.10
N LEU A 300 -11.55 15.65 -1.84
CA LEU A 300 -12.03 15.12 -3.10
C LEU A 300 -13.38 14.45 -2.78
N PRO A 301 -14.42 14.70 -3.59
CA PRO A 301 -15.72 14.11 -3.33
C PRO A 301 -15.49 12.62 -3.14
N ALA A 302 -15.95 12.10 -1.99
CA ALA A 302 -15.79 10.72 -1.58
C ALA A 302 -15.78 9.83 -2.83
N PHE A 303 -14.60 9.30 -3.15
CA PHE A 303 -14.42 8.62 -4.42
C PHE A 303 -15.51 7.56 -4.56
N ASN A 304 -16.06 7.45 -5.76
CA ASN A 304 -17.06 6.44 -6.07
C ASN A 304 -16.53 5.10 -5.56
N GLN A 305 -17.18 4.49 -4.57
CA GLN A 305 -16.67 3.28 -3.89
C GLN A 305 -16.24 2.17 -4.87
N PRO A 306 -16.95 1.92 -5.99
CA PRO A 306 -16.46 1.07 -7.08
C PRO A 306 -15.07 1.43 -7.64
N ASN A 307 -14.76 2.71 -7.82
CA ASN A 307 -13.47 3.17 -8.33
C ASN A 307 -12.34 2.84 -7.34
N GLU A 308 -12.58 3.01 -6.05
CA GLU A 308 -11.63 2.67 -4.98
C GLU A 308 -11.30 1.17 -4.96
N LEU A 309 -12.33 0.32 -5.08
CA LEU A 309 -12.13 -1.13 -5.16
C LEU A 309 -11.42 -1.52 -6.46
N ALA A 310 -11.72 -0.86 -7.58
CA ALA A 310 -11.02 -1.09 -8.84
C ALA A 310 -9.54 -0.66 -8.75
N ALA A 311 -9.24 0.44 -8.05
CA ALA A 311 -7.89 0.88 -7.77
C ALA A 311 -7.14 -0.11 -6.86
N ASP A 312 -7.78 -0.67 -5.82
CA ASP A 312 -7.21 -1.76 -5.01
C ASP A 312 -6.86 -2.99 -5.83
N MET A 313 -7.77 -3.41 -6.72
CA MET A 313 -7.54 -4.53 -7.62
C MET A 313 -6.37 -4.25 -8.58
N ALA A 314 -6.34 -3.04 -9.16
CA ALA A 314 -5.27 -2.63 -10.06
C ALA A 314 -3.91 -2.57 -9.35
N GLY A 315 -3.85 -1.91 -8.19
CA GLY A 315 -2.65 -1.80 -7.37
C GLY A 315 -2.14 -3.17 -6.92
N THR A 316 -3.01 -4.04 -6.41
CA THR A 316 -2.64 -5.41 -6.02
C THR A 316 -2.05 -6.20 -7.19
N ASN A 317 -2.70 -6.18 -8.36
CA ASN A 317 -2.16 -6.84 -9.55
C ASN A 317 -0.81 -6.23 -9.98
N ASN A 318 -0.66 -4.91 -9.87
CA ASN A 318 0.56 -4.21 -10.27
C ASN A 318 1.74 -4.55 -9.36
N VAL A 319 1.53 -4.54 -8.03
CA VAL A 319 2.52 -4.97 -7.02
C VAL A 319 2.97 -6.40 -7.27
N LEU A 320 2.04 -7.34 -7.46
CA LEU A 320 2.37 -8.74 -7.70
C LEU A 320 3.12 -8.93 -9.03
N SER A 321 2.73 -8.18 -10.06
CA SER A 321 3.41 -8.20 -11.35
C SER A 321 4.83 -7.62 -11.26
N ALA A 322 5.02 -6.55 -10.49
CA ALA A 322 6.34 -5.98 -10.21
C ALA A 322 7.21 -6.97 -9.43
N GLY A 323 6.67 -7.56 -8.36
CA GLY A 323 7.33 -8.59 -7.57
C GLY A 323 7.73 -9.83 -8.40
N ALA A 324 6.89 -10.24 -9.35
CA ALA A 324 7.19 -11.34 -10.25
C ALA A 324 8.34 -11.04 -11.24
N ARG A 325 8.53 -9.77 -11.59
CA ARG A 325 9.61 -9.31 -12.49
C ARG A 325 10.94 -9.08 -11.79
N ARG A 326 10.96 -9.00 -10.45
CA ARG A 326 12.21 -8.90 -9.69
C ARG A 326 13.04 -10.16 -9.88
N GLN A 327 14.20 -9.99 -10.51
CA GLN A 327 15.14 -11.08 -10.81
C GLN A 327 16.02 -11.46 -9.61
N SER A 328 16.24 -10.52 -8.70
CA SER A 328 17.07 -10.68 -7.51
C SER A 328 16.36 -10.15 -6.27
N GLY A 329 16.54 -10.82 -5.14
CA GLY A 329 16.00 -10.40 -3.85
C GLY A 329 14.61 -10.97 -3.56
N TYR A 330 13.89 -10.30 -2.66
CA TYR A 330 12.54 -10.67 -2.27
C TYR A 330 11.53 -10.17 -3.31
N ARG A 331 10.39 -10.85 -3.41
CA ARG A 331 9.31 -10.45 -4.30
C ARG A 331 8.33 -9.58 -3.53
N LEU A 332 7.85 -8.52 -4.18
CA LEU A 332 6.71 -7.78 -3.67
C LEU A 332 5.48 -8.70 -3.65
N THR A 333 4.75 -8.65 -2.55
CA THR A 333 3.50 -9.38 -2.36
C THR A 333 2.38 -8.44 -1.92
N GLU A 334 1.15 -8.94 -1.84
CA GLU A 334 0.06 -8.23 -1.20
C GLU A 334 0.22 -8.09 0.32
N GLY A 335 1.28 -8.66 0.91
CA GLY A 335 1.58 -8.61 2.34
C GLY A 335 1.61 -7.17 2.88
N GLY A 336 2.24 -6.25 2.15
CA GLY A 336 2.24 -4.82 2.50
C GLY A 336 0.85 -4.20 2.48
N ALA A 337 0.03 -4.50 1.47
CA ALA A 337 -1.36 -4.04 1.41
C ALA A 337 -2.16 -4.48 2.63
N LEU A 338 -2.05 -5.76 3.00
CA LEU A 338 -2.75 -6.31 4.14
C LEU A 338 -2.23 -5.73 5.46
N LEU A 339 -0.92 -5.52 5.56
CA LEU A 339 -0.30 -4.89 6.73
C LEU A 339 -0.82 -3.45 6.92
N THR A 340 -0.80 -2.63 5.87
CA THR A 340 -1.31 -1.25 5.90
C THR A 340 -2.80 -1.21 6.24
N LEU A 341 -3.63 -2.01 5.55
CA LEU A 341 -5.08 -2.02 5.78
C LEU A 341 -5.45 -2.55 7.18
N GLN A 342 -4.78 -3.59 7.67
CA GLN A 342 -5.00 -4.08 9.03
C GLN A 342 -4.56 -3.07 10.07
N PHE A 343 -3.45 -2.37 9.86
CA PHE A 343 -2.99 -1.32 10.75
C PHE A 343 -4.04 -0.22 10.92
N PHE A 344 -4.55 0.35 9.82
CA PHE A 344 -5.58 1.38 9.90
C PHE A 344 -6.90 0.85 10.49
N SER A 345 -7.30 -0.38 10.13
CA SER A 345 -8.49 -1.01 10.74
C SER A 345 -8.37 -1.17 12.25
N ASN A 346 -7.18 -1.55 12.74
CA ASN A 346 -6.94 -1.74 14.17
C ASN A 346 -6.85 -0.40 14.89
N LEU A 347 -6.30 0.63 14.23
CA LEU A 347 -6.29 1.97 14.77
C LEU A 347 -7.72 2.49 14.94
N ASP A 348 -8.57 2.36 13.91
CA ASP A 348 -9.98 2.82 13.94
C ASP A 348 -10.80 2.20 15.08
N GLN A 349 -10.54 0.93 15.40
CA GLN A 349 -11.16 0.24 16.54
C GLN A 349 -10.76 0.82 17.90
N LEU A 350 -9.56 1.41 18.03
CA LEU A 350 -9.06 1.99 19.28
C LEU A 350 -9.42 3.47 19.40
N THR A 351 -9.36 4.18 18.30
CA THR A 351 -9.77 5.58 18.14
C THR A 351 -10.10 5.77 16.66
N PRO A 352 -11.13 6.54 16.27
CA PRO A 352 -11.46 6.67 14.87
C PRO A 352 -10.23 7.07 14.06
N ALA A 353 -9.78 6.28 13.09
CA ALA A 353 -8.50 6.54 12.44
C ALA A 353 -8.58 7.81 11.60
N THR A 354 -9.77 8.18 11.13
CA THR A 354 -10.09 9.52 10.59
C THR A 354 -9.82 10.72 11.52
N VAL A 355 -9.72 10.49 12.83
CA VAL A 355 -9.34 11.50 13.84
C VAL A 355 -7.83 11.58 13.97
N VAL A 356 -7.13 10.46 13.76
CA VAL A 356 -5.67 10.39 13.82
C VAL A 356 -5.04 10.81 12.49
N PHE A 357 -5.64 10.39 11.37
CA PHE A 357 -5.12 10.45 10.01
C PHE A 357 -6.24 10.72 8.98
N ASN A 358 -5.95 11.49 7.93
CA ASN A 358 -6.92 11.79 6.87
C ASN A 358 -7.17 10.64 5.88
N PHE A 359 -6.40 9.55 5.95
CA PHE A 359 -6.46 8.40 5.05
C PHE A 359 -7.89 7.84 4.84
N GLU A 360 -8.62 7.57 5.92
CA GLU A 360 -9.98 6.99 5.86
C GLU A 360 -11.08 7.97 5.47
N ARG A 361 -10.78 9.27 5.37
CA ARG A 361 -11.74 10.25 4.83
C ARG A 361 -11.83 10.18 3.31
N THR A 362 -10.78 9.68 2.67
CA THR A 362 -10.64 9.64 1.22
C THR A 362 -10.86 8.24 0.66
N HIS A 363 -10.63 7.19 1.46
CA HIS A 363 -10.74 5.80 1.03
C HIS A 363 -11.82 5.02 1.79
N PRO A 364 -12.36 3.93 1.23
CA PRO A 364 -13.27 3.03 1.94
C PRO A 364 -12.59 2.43 3.19
N HIS A 365 -13.41 2.10 4.19
CA HIS A 365 -12.91 1.49 5.42
C HIS A 365 -12.11 0.20 5.12
N PRO A 366 -10.95 -0.03 5.76
CA PRO A 366 -10.06 -1.13 5.41
C PRO A 366 -10.70 -2.54 5.44
N LEU A 367 -11.67 -2.80 6.32
CA LEU A 367 -12.39 -4.09 6.38
C LEU A 367 -13.13 -4.43 5.07
N VAL A 368 -13.51 -3.44 4.26
CA VAL A 368 -14.12 -3.67 2.94
C VAL A 368 -13.07 -4.01 1.90
N ARG A 369 -11.88 -3.42 2.03
CA ARG A 369 -10.77 -3.52 1.05
C ARG A 369 -9.96 -4.80 1.21
N ILE A 370 -9.78 -5.29 2.45
CA ILE A 370 -8.98 -6.50 2.75
C ILE A 370 -9.43 -7.72 1.92
N PRO A 371 -10.74 -8.09 1.88
CA PRO A 371 -11.18 -9.22 1.04
C PRO A 371 -10.90 -9.01 -0.45
N VAL A 372 -11.00 -7.78 -0.96
CA VAL A 372 -10.74 -7.45 -2.37
C VAL A 372 -9.27 -7.67 -2.72
N VAL A 373 -8.35 -7.19 -1.88
CA VAL A 373 -6.90 -7.43 -2.03
C VAL A 373 -6.59 -8.93 -2.01
N GLN A 374 -7.12 -9.66 -1.03
CA GLN A 374 -6.89 -11.11 -0.91
C GLN A 374 -7.41 -11.89 -2.12
N GLN A 375 -8.64 -11.61 -2.57
CA GLN A 375 -9.24 -12.26 -3.72
C GLN A 375 -8.49 -11.92 -5.01
N THR A 376 -8.05 -10.67 -5.17
CA THR A 376 -7.25 -10.25 -6.32
C THR A 376 -5.92 -10.99 -6.35
N ALA A 377 -5.21 -11.06 -5.22
CA ALA A 377 -3.94 -11.77 -5.14
C ALA A 377 -4.09 -13.28 -5.39
N ALA A 378 -5.15 -13.89 -4.85
CA ALA A 378 -5.48 -15.29 -5.14
C ALA A 378 -5.75 -15.51 -6.64
N SER A 379 -6.53 -14.63 -7.26
CA SER A 379 -6.82 -14.67 -8.70
C SER A 379 -5.54 -14.52 -9.54
N TRP A 380 -4.70 -13.55 -9.22
CA TRP A 380 -3.42 -13.32 -9.90
C TRP A 380 -2.52 -14.55 -9.83
N ARG A 381 -2.44 -15.22 -8.67
CA ARG A 381 -1.65 -16.46 -8.52
C ARG A 381 -2.19 -17.60 -9.37
N MET A 382 -3.51 -17.73 -9.49
CA MET A 382 -4.14 -18.76 -10.32
C MET A 382 -3.90 -18.53 -11.81
N THR A 383 -3.84 -17.28 -12.27
CA THR A 383 -3.68 -16.94 -13.68
C THR A 383 -2.23 -16.62 -14.07
N GLY A 384 -1.30 -16.58 -13.11
CA GLY A 384 0.06 -16.10 -13.35
C GLY A 384 0.11 -14.65 -13.81
N GLY A 385 -0.84 -13.82 -13.34
CA GLY A 385 -0.99 -12.43 -13.75
C GLY A 385 -1.57 -12.22 -15.15
N GLN A 386 -2.01 -13.29 -15.82
CA GLN A 386 -2.76 -13.14 -17.06
C GLN A 386 -4.20 -12.69 -16.77
N PRO A 387 -4.79 -11.82 -17.61
CA PRO A 387 -6.22 -11.53 -17.53
C PRO A 387 -7.00 -12.84 -17.60
N ASN A 388 -7.89 -13.10 -16.65
CA ASN A 388 -8.73 -14.30 -16.69
C ASN A 388 -9.54 -14.29 -17.99
N PRO A 389 -9.38 -15.27 -18.91
CA PRO A 389 -10.11 -15.30 -20.17
C PRO A 389 -11.63 -15.42 -19.98
N PHE A 390 -12.08 -15.81 -18.78
CA PHE A 390 -13.48 -15.90 -18.39
C PHE A 390 -13.96 -14.74 -17.48
N GLY A 391 -13.09 -13.78 -17.18
CA GLY A 391 -13.34 -12.70 -16.19
C GLY A 391 -14.04 -11.45 -16.71
N GLY A 392 -14.49 -11.43 -17.96
CA GLY A 392 -15.16 -10.28 -18.60
C GLY A 392 -16.52 -9.87 -18.02
N LEU A 393 -16.92 -10.38 -16.86
CA LEU A 393 -18.19 -10.03 -16.21
C LEU A 393 -18.12 -8.77 -15.32
N PHE A 394 -16.92 -8.26 -14.98
CA PHE A 394 -16.78 -7.09 -14.10
C PHE A 394 -15.78 -6.01 -14.55
N GLY A 395 -15.17 -6.15 -15.73
CA GLY A 395 -14.23 -5.15 -16.27
C GLY A 395 -14.68 -4.69 -17.65
N GLY A 396 -15.42 -3.58 -17.70
CA GLY A 396 -15.67 -2.85 -18.95
C GLY A 396 -14.35 -2.31 -19.52
N GLN A 397 -14.23 -2.41 -20.85
CA GLN A 397 -13.09 -1.94 -21.65
C GLN A 397 -12.79 -0.45 -21.50
#